data_AF-A0A2E0S543-F1
#
_entry.id   AF-A0A2E0S543-F1
#
_cell.length_a   1.000
_cell.length_b   1.000
_cell.length_c   1.000
_cell.angle_alpha   90.00
_cell.angle_beta   90.00
_cell.angle_gamma   90.00
#
_symmetry.space_group_name_H-M   'P 1'
#
loop_
_entity.id
_entity.type
_entity.pdbx_description
1 polymer ?
#
loop_
_entity_poly.entity_id
_entity_poly.type
_entity_poly.pdbx_seq_one_letter_code
_entity_poly.pdbx_strand_id
1 'polypeptide(L)'
;MHEFKSPLSRPRVLVGTLLLLLIPTIALPQDPARDKLVVETLLRLKRFDISDNDKLRDAVLRHMKTLGETDRFVDLAVKFEVKEVTGDLIKLAQTYPNATLGVEAINAVLKLSGTSVVEKALNTDDVASSVALIQVLGQSTSPEVPSFLIRLYQSTPRNRQIYVNTALSIARTIPGQRFLLAEAKAGRLRPEVTFAVGNALYASADKDIQARAKATIKLPTTADSKPLPPLDELARLSGSASLGKALFFTKGTCAKCHKVGDQGKEVGPALSEIGTKLSKEALFTSMLDPSAGVSHNYETYSIVTLTGNIVTGIKINETDDEVTLRTAEGIDKTFKRSTIDEIFQTGVSLMPADLQRLLSVKELADIVAYLRTLTKK
;
A
#
# COMPACT_ATOMS: atom_id res chain seq x y z
N MET A 1 33.01 67.75 73.63
CA MET A 1 33.53 67.98 72.27
C MET A 1 32.77 67.04 71.34
N HIS A 2 32.06 67.63 70.36
CA HIS A 2 31.31 67.05 69.21
C HIS A 2 30.40 65.82 69.42
N GLU A 3 29.18 65.71 68.87
CA GLU A 3 28.11 66.59 68.37
C GLU A 3 26.91 65.65 68.08
N PHE A 4 25.68 66.15 68.26
CA PHE A 4 24.37 65.72 67.72
C PHE A 4 23.99 64.22 67.62
N LYS A 5 23.15 63.68 68.53
CA LYS A 5 21.65 63.67 68.60
C LYS A 5 20.98 62.99 67.40
N SER A 6 20.01 62.09 67.54
CA SER A 6 19.18 61.67 68.68
C SER A 6 18.38 60.40 68.34
N PRO A 7 17.85 59.66 69.34
CA PRO A 7 17.00 58.48 69.15
C PRO A 7 15.52 58.78 69.42
N LEU A 8 14.62 57.81 69.19
CA LEU A 8 13.42 57.55 70.03
C LEU A 8 12.69 56.27 69.58
N SER A 9 12.18 55.53 70.57
CA SER A 9 11.54 54.22 70.50
C SER A 9 10.02 54.27 70.73
N ARG A 10 9.26 53.32 70.16
CA ARG A 10 7.84 53.00 70.48
C ARG A 10 7.58 51.47 70.46
N PRO A 11 6.48 50.98 71.09
CA PRO A 11 6.27 49.56 71.41
C PRO A 11 5.43 48.75 70.38
N ARG A 12 5.37 47.43 70.63
CA ARG A 12 4.99 46.27 69.78
C ARG A 12 3.55 46.23 69.22
N VAL A 13 3.42 45.73 67.99
CA VAL A 13 2.21 45.15 67.37
C VAL A 13 2.58 43.79 66.75
N LEU A 14 1.75 42.77 66.99
CA LEU A 14 1.85 41.43 66.41
C LEU A 14 1.28 41.46 64.98
N VAL A 15 2.06 41.13 63.95
CA VAL A 15 1.59 40.98 62.56
C VAL A 15 1.90 39.57 62.09
N GLY A 16 0.85 38.83 61.72
CA GLY A 16 0.93 37.47 61.19
C GLY A 16 1.46 37.43 59.77
N THR A 17 2.35 36.48 59.49
CA THR A 17 2.99 36.24 58.21
C THR A 17 2.00 35.60 57.22
N LEU A 18 1.65 36.31 56.14
CA LEU A 18 0.84 35.77 55.05
C LEU A 18 1.73 35.00 54.06
N LEU A 19 1.54 33.68 53.99
CA LEU A 19 2.22 32.79 53.06
C LEU A 19 1.61 32.95 51.65
N LEU A 20 2.37 33.47 50.69
CA LEU A 20 1.98 33.48 49.28
C LEU A 20 2.05 32.05 48.72
N LEU A 21 0.89 31.44 48.50
CA LEU A 21 0.75 30.21 47.70
C LEU A 21 0.80 30.57 46.22
N LEU A 22 1.90 30.20 45.55
CA LEU A 22 1.98 30.06 44.10
C LEU A 22 0.99 28.97 43.68
N ILE A 23 -0.16 29.36 43.14
CA ILE A 23 -1.10 28.43 42.53
C ILE A 23 -0.53 28.06 41.15
N PRO A 24 -0.20 26.79 40.89
CA PRO A 24 0.13 26.37 39.54
C PRO A 24 -1.12 26.54 38.68
N THR A 25 -0.99 27.17 37.51
CA THR A 25 -2.05 27.20 36.50
C THR A 25 -2.33 25.77 36.06
N ILE A 26 -3.30 25.12 36.70
CA ILE A 26 -3.85 23.85 36.27
C ILE A 26 -4.62 24.13 34.98
N ALA A 27 -4.10 23.65 33.85
CA ALA A 27 -4.84 23.63 32.60
C ALA A 27 -6.10 22.78 32.82
N LEU A 28 -7.28 23.41 32.79
CA LEU A 28 -8.56 22.71 32.83
C LEU A 28 -8.63 21.68 31.69
N PRO A 29 -9.20 20.49 31.91
CA PRO A 29 -9.45 19.54 30.83
C PRO A 29 -10.31 20.22 29.76
N GLN A 30 -9.81 20.25 28.52
CA GLN A 30 -10.48 20.87 27.37
C GLN A 30 -11.76 20.07 27.04
N ASP A 31 -12.90 20.76 26.90
CA ASP A 31 -14.22 20.16 26.64
C ASP A 31 -14.42 19.86 25.12
N PRO A 32 -14.58 18.59 24.70
CA PRO A 32 -14.79 18.23 23.30
C PRO A 32 -16.03 18.90 22.66
N ALA A 33 -17.08 19.17 23.44
CA ALA A 33 -18.26 19.87 22.94
C ALA A 33 -17.96 21.33 22.60
N ARG A 34 -17.06 21.96 23.37
CA ARG A 34 -16.59 23.33 23.13
C ARG A 34 -15.75 23.42 21.87
N ASP A 35 -14.80 22.50 21.66
CA ASP A 35 -13.96 22.49 20.46
C ASP A 35 -14.82 22.29 19.19
N LYS A 36 -15.81 21.38 19.25
CA LYS A 36 -16.80 21.23 18.16
C LYS A 36 -17.54 22.53 17.87
N LEU A 37 -18.04 23.22 18.90
CA LEU A 37 -18.74 24.49 18.74
C LEU A 37 -17.86 25.57 18.10
N VAL A 38 -16.58 25.64 18.48
CA VAL A 38 -15.60 26.54 17.87
C VAL A 38 -15.50 26.25 16.36
N VAL A 39 -15.28 24.99 15.98
CA VAL A 39 -15.15 24.60 14.57
C VAL A 39 -16.42 24.93 13.77
N GLU A 40 -17.59 24.58 14.28
CA GLU A 40 -18.88 24.88 13.61
C GLU A 40 -19.13 26.39 13.49
N THR A 41 -18.64 27.18 14.45
CA THR A 41 -18.71 28.65 14.37
C THR A 41 -17.79 29.18 13.28
N LEU A 42 -16.54 28.71 13.23
CA LEU A 42 -15.56 29.11 12.21
C LEU A 42 -16.06 28.80 10.80
N LEU A 43 -16.66 27.63 10.60
CA LEU A 43 -17.21 27.22 9.30
C LEU A 43 -18.37 28.09 8.79
N ARG A 44 -19.04 28.85 9.67
CA ARG A 44 -20.11 29.80 9.28
C ARG A 44 -19.57 31.17 8.89
N LEU A 45 -18.31 31.47 9.18
CA LEU A 45 -17.68 32.73 8.82
C LEU A 45 -17.38 32.73 7.31
N LYS A 46 -17.71 33.84 6.62
CA LYS A 46 -17.44 33.98 5.18
C LYS A 46 -15.94 34.00 4.84
N ARG A 47 -15.11 34.44 5.78
CA ARG A 47 -13.65 34.46 5.72
C ARG A 47 -13.13 34.19 7.13
N PHE A 48 -12.23 33.22 7.26
CA PHE A 48 -11.52 32.95 8.50
C PHE A 48 -10.11 32.48 8.14
N ASP A 49 -9.17 32.75 9.04
CA ASP A 49 -7.82 32.21 9.01
C ASP A 49 -7.46 31.82 10.44
N ILE A 50 -6.98 30.59 10.62
CA ILE A 50 -6.57 30.07 11.93
C ILE A 50 -5.05 30.02 12.09
N SER A 51 -4.29 30.33 11.03
CA SER A 51 -2.83 30.19 11.01
C SER A 51 -2.16 31.07 12.08
N ASP A 52 -2.68 32.27 12.29
CA ASP A 52 -2.21 33.25 13.27
C ASP A 52 -2.83 33.10 14.68
N ASN A 53 -3.64 32.06 14.92
CA ASN A 53 -4.32 31.87 16.21
C ASN A 53 -4.17 30.45 16.76
N ASP A 54 -3.12 30.25 17.56
CA ASP A 54 -2.79 28.98 18.19
C ASP A 54 -3.97 28.36 18.96
N LYS A 55 -4.78 29.17 19.66
CA LYS A 55 -5.93 28.64 20.42
C LYS A 55 -7.01 28.06 19.52
N LEU A 56 -7.30 28.73 18.40
CA LEU A 56 -8.27 28.24 17.41
C LEU A 56 -7.70 27.03 16.66
N ARG A 57 -6.43 27.08 16.28
CA ARG A 57 -5.73 25.95 15.65
C ARG A 57 -5.74 24.71 16.53
N ASP A 58 -5.42 24.85 17.81
CA ASP A 58 -5.44 23.75 18.76
C ASP A 58 -6.86 23.20 18.98
N ALA A 59 -7.89 24.06 18.98
CA ALA A 59 -9.29 23.63 19.07
C ALA A 59 -9.73 22.83 17.83
N VAL A 60 -9.34 23.28 16.63
CA VAL A 60 -9.57 22.55 15.38
C VAL A 60 -8.88 21.19 15.41
N LEU A 61 -7.58 21.14 15.77
CA LEU A 61 -6.80 19.90 15.87
C LEU A 61 -7.42 18.91 16.86
N ARG A 62 -7.80 19.36 18.06
CA ARG A 62 -8.45 18.51 19.05
C ARG A 62 -9.80 17.99 18.54
N HIS A 63 -10.62 18.84 17.93
CA HIS A 63 -11.89 18.39 17.36
C HIS A 63 -11.68 17.37 16.25
N MET A 64 -10.74 17.62 15.33
CA MET A 64 -10.40 16.68 14.25
C MET A 64 -10.00 15.32 14.80
N LYS A 65 -9.21 15.27 15.87
CA LYS A 65 -8.84 14.01 16.52
C LYS A 65 -10.05 13.20 17.01
N THR A 66 -11.16 13.85 17.38
CA THR A 66 -12.40 13.15 17.77
C THR A 66 -13.17 12.55 16.59
N LEU A 67 -12.91 13.00 15.36
CA LEU A 67 -13.60 12.51 14.16
C LEU A 67 -13.01 11.21 13.62
N GLY A 68 -11.76 10.88 14.01
CA GLY A 68 -11.08 9.68 13.54
C GLY A 68 -11.01 9.60 12.01
N GLU A 69 -11.30 8.41 11.49
CA GLU A 69 -11.14 8.06 10.07
C GLU A 69 -12.41 8.36 9.26
N THR A 70 -12.71 9.65 9.02
CA THR A 70 -13.95 10.10 8.35
C THR A 70 -13.70 11.14 7.27
N ASP A 71 -14.62 11.27 6.30
CA ASP A 71 -14.58 12.31 5.27
C ASP A 71 -14.53 13.72 5.89
N ARG A 72 -15.23 13.90 7.02
CA ARG A 72 -15.23 15.15 7.78
C ARG A 72 -13.85 15.52 8.31
N PHE A 73 -13.02 14.55 8.67
CA PHE A 73 -11.63 14.80 9.06
C PHE A 73 -10.84 15.40 7.89
N VAL A 74 -10.93 14.80 6.71
CA VAL A 74 -10.25 15.25 5.49
C VAL A 74 -10.72 16.66 5.08
N ASP A 75 -12.03 16.89 5.11
CA ASP A 75 -12.64 18.19 4.82
C ASP A 75 -12.09 19.31 5.71
N LEU A 76 -12.00 19.05 7.02
CA LEU A 76 -11.50 20.04 7.97
C LEU A 76 -10.01 20.30 7.75
N ALA A 77 -9.21 19.27 7.47
CA ALA A 77 -7.79 19.43 7.17
C ALA A 77 -7.57 20.40 6.00
N VAL A 78 -8.35 20.24 4.92
CA VAL A 78 -8.25 21.09 3.74
C VAL A 78 -8.83 22.49 3.98
N LYS A 79 -9.98 22.62 4.64
CA LYS A 79 -10.64 23.92 4.89
C LYS A 79 -9.85 24.83 5.81
N PHE A 80 -9.18 24.24 6.80
CA PHE A 80 -8.40 24.96 7.80
C PHE A 80 -6.89 24.96 7.49
N GLU A 81 -6.48 24.37 6.36
CA GLU A 81 -5.09 24.28 5.89
C GLU A 81 -4.12 23.68 6.92
N VAL A 82 -4.59 22.69 7.68
CA VAL A 82 -3.86 22.10 8.81
C VAL A 82 -2.86 21.05 8.30
N LYS A 83 -1.58 21.43 8.23
CA LYS A 83 -0.52 20.54 7.70
C LYS A 83 -0.08 19.48 8.71
N GLU A 84 -0.32 19.71 10.00
CA GLU A 84 0.07 18.85 11.12
C GLU A 84 -0.55 17.45 11.01
N VAL A 85 -1.72 17.34 10.37
CA VAL A 85 -2.42 16.06 10.17
C VAL A 85 -2.02 15.33 8.88
N THR A 86 -1.01 15.80 8.15
CA THR A 86 -0.55 15.17 6.90
C THR A 86 -0.22 13.69 7.10
N GLY A 87 0.39 13.32 8.24
CA GLY A 87 0.70 11.92 8.56
C GLY A 87 -0.56 11.06 8.70
N ASP A 88 -1.60 11.58 9.36
CA ASP A 88 -2.88 10.89 9.53
C ASP A 88 -3.61 10.71 8.18
N LEU A 89 -3.54 11.73 7.30
CA LEU A 89 -4.10 11.65 5.95
C LEU A 89 -3.36 10.62 5.08
N ILE A 90 -2.04 10.53 5.18
CA ILE A 90 -1.26 9.48 4.48
C ILE A 90 -1.68 8.09 4.99
N LYS A 91 -1.84 7.95 6.31
CA LYS A 91 -2.31 6.69 6.90
C LYS A 91 -3.71 6.32 6.41
N LEU A 92 -4.64 7.29 6.34
CA LEU A 92 -5.97 7.07 5.76
C LEU A 92 -5.92 6.60 4.31
N ALA A 93 -5.08 7.24 3.49
CA ALA A 93 -4.83 6.85 2.11
C ALA A 93 -4.30 5.41 1.99
N GLN A 94 -3.40 5.00 2.90
CA GLN A 94 -2.84 3.64 2.94
C GLN A 94 -3.83 2.59 3.45
N THR A 95 -4.66 2.94 4.44
CA THR A 95 -5.68 2.04 5.01
C THR A 95 -6.82 1.79 4.02
N TYR A 96 -7.20 2.80 3.23
CA TYR A 96 -8.39 2.76 2.37
C TYR A 96 -8.06 2.95 0.87
N PRO A 97 -7.18 2.13 0.26
CA PRO A 97 -6.65 2.40 -1.07
C PRO A 97 -7.68 2.25 -2.20
N ASN A 98 -8.80 1.59 -1.91
CA ASN A 98 -9.89 1.31 -2.85
C ASN A 98 -11.19 2.04 -2.46
N ALA A 99 -11.14 3.05 -1.59
CA ALA A 99 -12.31 3.82 -1.19
C ALA A 99 -12.14 5.32 -1.48
N THR A 100 -13.26 6.02 -1.64
CA THR A 100 -13.30 7.47 -1.85
C THR A 100 -12.49 8.22 -0.78
N LEU A 101 -12.66 7.84 0.49
CA LEU A 101 -11.93 8.44 1.62
C LEU A 101 -10.41 8.42 1.42
N GLY A 102 -9.83 7.32 0.91
CA GLY A 102 -8.39 7.24 0.67
C GLY A 102 -7.92 8.15 -0.47
N VAL A 103 -8.74 8.28 -1.52
CA VAL A 103 -8.48 9.17 -2.66
C VAL A 103 -8.59 10.64 -2.24
N GLU A 104 -9.60 10.99 -1.42
CA GLU A 104 -9.76 12.33 -0.87
C GLU A 104 -8.61 12.68 0.08
N ALA A 105 -8.18 11.73 0.92
CA ALA A 105 -7.06 11.91 1.83
C ALA A 105 -5.75 12.19 1.08
N ILE A 106 -5.42 11.44 0.02
CA ILE A 106 -4.19 11.72 -0.75
C ILE A 106 -4.28 13.05 -1.51
N ASN A 107 -5.46 13.41 -2.03
CA ASN A 107 -5.65 14.72 -2.66
C ASN A 107 -5.46 15.87 -1.65
N ALA A 108 -5.92 15.69 -0.41
CA ALA A 108 -5.69 16.64 0.68
C ALA A 108 -4.19 16.76 1.01
N VAL A 109 -3.47 15.64 1.11
CA VAL A 109 -2.00 15.63 1.32
C VAL A 109 -1.28 16.43 0.22
N LEU A 110 -1.61 16.17 -1.04
CA LEU A 110 -0.99 16.85 -2.18
C LEU A 110 -1.28 18.35 -2.17
N LYS A 111 -2.51 18.75 -1.82
CA LYS A 111 -2.90 20.15 -1.72
C LYS A 111 -2.20 20.88 -0.57
N LEU A 112 -2.07 20.25 0.59
CA LEU A 112 -1.53 20.88 1.81
C LEU A 112 0.00 20.90 1.84
N SER A 113 0.62 19.83 1.36
CA SER A 113 2.03 19.52 1.62
C SER A 113 2.83 19.10 0.37
N GLY A 114 2.16 18.97 -0.79
CA GLY A 114 2.80 18.63 -2.06
C GLY A 114 3.30 17.19 -2.13
N THR A 115 4.09 16.89 -3.16
CA THR A 115 4.59 15.53 -3.44
C THR A 115 5.78 15.11 -2.57
N SER A 116 6.48 16.05 -1.94
CA SER A 116 7.67 15.75 -1.13
C SER A 116 7.37 14.88 0.11
N VAL A 117 6.21 15.07 0.73
CA VAL A 117 5.77 14.23 1.86
C VAL A 117 5.35 12.84 1.41
N VAL A 118 4.81 12.72 0.20
CA VAL A 118 4.46 11.43 -0.41
C VAL A 118 5.72 10.64 -0.75
N GLU A 119 6.75 11.31 -1.29
CA GLU A 119 8.05 10.69 -1.57
C GLU A 119 8.69 10.13 -0.28
N LYS A 120 8.65 10.90 0.81
CA LYS A 120 9.11 10.43 2.12
C LYS A 120 8.31 9.23 2.62
N ALA A 121 6.99 9.23 2.44
CA ALA A 121 6.12 8.13 2.87
C ALA A 121 6.31 6.84 2.05
N LEU A 122 6.79 6.94 0.81
CA LEU A 122 7.17 5.78 -0.01
C LEU A 122 8.56 5.24 0.33
N ASN A 123 9.38 5.98 1.07
CA ASN A 123 10.69 5.53 1.51
C ASN A 123 10.56 4.75 2.82
N THR A 124 9.94 3.58 2.74
CA THR A 124 9.70 2.65 3.85
C THR A 124 9.91 1.22 3.40
N ASP A 125 10.29 0.34 4.34
CA ASP A 125 10.38 -1.11 4.09
C ASP A 125 8.98 -1.76 4.01
N ASP A 126 7.93 -1.04 4.39
CA ASP A 126 6.55 -1.50 4.24
C ASP A 126 6.07 -1.36 2.79
N VAL A 127 6.25 -2.45 2.04
CA VAL A 127 5.84 -2.58 0.64
C VAL A 127 4.31 -2.47 0.51
N ALA A 128 3.53 -2.99 1.45
CA ALA A 128 2.08 -2.97 1.37
C ALA A 128 1.55 -1.55 1.48
N SER A 129 2.05 -0.77 2.45
CA SER A 129 1.74 0.65 2.59
C SER A 129 2.19 1.47 1.37
N SER A 130 3.35 1.16 0.80
CA SER A 130 3.84 1.82 -0.42
C SER A 130 2.94 1.54 -1.63
N VAL A 131 2.55 0.27 -1.82
CA VAL A 131 1.63 -0.14 -2.89
C VAL A 131 0.26 0.53 -2.73
N ALA A 132 -0.31 0.52 -1.52
CA ALA A 132 -1.58 1.17 -1.22
C ALA A 132 -1.54 2.67 -1.56
N LEU A 133 -0.46 3.36 -1.16
CA LEU A 133 -0.27 4.78 -1.47
C LEU A 133 -0.14 5.04 -2.98
N ILE A 134 0.58 4.19 -3.73
CA ILE A 134 0.69 4.28 -5.19
C ILE A 134 -0.66 4.05 -5.89
N GLN A 135 -1.49 3.16 -5.35
CA GLN A 135 -2.82 2.87 -5.90
C GLN A 135 -3.78 4.06 -5.76
N VAL A 136 -3.78 4.76 -4.62
CA VAL A 136 -4.58 5.99 -4.47
C VAL A 136 -4.02 7.15 -5.29
N LEU A 137 -2.69 7.26 -5.43
CA LEU A 137 -2.09 8.26 -6.32
C LEU A 137 -2.57 8.05 -7.77
N GLY A 138 -2.63 6.81 -8.24
CA GLY A 138 -3.19 6.51 -9.56
C GLY A 138 -4.66 6.91 -9.75
N GLN A 139 -5.40 7.14 -8.66
CA GLN A 139 -6.80 7.59 -8.65
C GLN A 139 -6.94 9.10 -8.43
N SER A 140 -5.85 9.76 -8.05
CA SER A 140 -5.82 11.19 -7.80
C SER A 140 -6.09 11.98 -9.08
N THR A 141 -6.75 13.13 -8.90
CA THR A 141 -6.98 14.11 -9.97
C THR A 141 -5.96 15.25 -9.93
N SER A 142 -4.98 15.21 -9.02
CA SER A 142 -3.95 16.25 -8.90
C SER A 142 -3.04 16.25 -10.14
N PRO A 143 -2.82 17.43 -10.76
CA PRO A 143 -2.04 17.54 -12.00
C PRO A 143 -0.55 17.21 -11.84
N GLU A 144 -0.03 17.22 -10.61
CA GLU A 144 1.37 16.89 -10.30
C GLU A 144 1.64 15.37 -10.29
N VAL A 145 0.60 14.57 -10.06
CA VAL A 145 0.73 13.12 -9.83
C VAL A 145 1.25 12.35 -11.06
N PRO A 146 0.80 12.59 -12.30
CA PRO A 146 1.33 11.88 -13.46
C PRO A 146 2.85 12.01 -13.59
N SER A 147 3.38 13.23 -13.43
CA SER A 147 4.82 13.49 -13.49
C SER A 147 5.57 12.85 -12.32
N PHE A 148 4.97 12.82 -11.13
CA PHE A 148 5.52 12.13 -9.96
C PHE A 148 5.64 10.62 -10.20
N LEU A 149 4.56 9.97 -10.65
CA LEU A 149 4.55 8.52 -10.92
C LEU A 149 5.54 8.14 -12.02
N ILE A 150 5.68 8.95 -13.08
CA ILE A 150 6.69 8.71 -14.12
C ILE A 150 8.11 8.75 -13.56
N ARG A 151 8.44 9.72 -12.69
CA ARG A 151 9.76 9.76 -12.04
C ARG A 151 9.99 8.55 -11.15
N LEU A 152 8.99 8.15 -10.37
CA LEU A 152 9.05 6.94 -9.53
C LEU A 152 9.25 5.67 -10.38
N TYR A 153 8.62 5.58 -11.55
CA TYR A 153 8.83 4.48 -12.47
C TYR A 153 10.26 4.49 -13.02
N GLN A 154 10.76 5.66 -13.44
CA GLN A 154 12.11 5.83 -14.00
C GLN A 154 13.24 5.60 -13.00
N SER A 155 12.99 5.74 -11.69
CA SER A 155 13.99 5.39 -10.66
C SER A 155 14.20 3.89 -10.52
N THR A 156 13.40 3.06 -11.21
CA THR A 156 13.47 1.59 -11.22
C THR A 156 13.47 0.97 -9.82
N PRO A 157 12.39 1.11 -9.03
CA PRO A 157 12.27 0.51 -7.70
C PRO A 157 12.72 -0.96 -7.65
N ARG A 158 13.56 -1.30 -6.67
CA ARG A 158 14.09 -2.67 -6.47
C ARG A 158 12.95 -3.68 -6.24
N ASN A 159 11.92 -3.28 -5.51
CA ASN A 159 10.77 -4.13 -5.23
C ASN A 159 9.83 -4.18 -6.45
N ARG A 160 9.57 -5.40 -6.96
CA ARG A 160 8.73 -5.61 -8.13
C ARG A 160 7.30 -5.08 -7.96
N GLN A 161 6.69 -5.25 -6.78
CA GLN A 161 5.29 -4.83 -6.56
C GLN A 161 5.15 -3.32 -6.66
N ILE A 162 6.08 -2.56 -6.08
CA ILE A 162 6.13 -1.09 -6.20
C ILE A 162 6.25 -0.70 -7.67
N TYR A 163 7.17 -1.35 -8.41
CA TYR A 163 7.41 -1.03 -9.81
C TYR A 163 6.19 -1.30 -10.71
N VAL A 164 5.56 -2.47 -10.58
CA VAL A 164 4.36 -2.86 -11.33
C VAL A 164 3.17 -1.97 -10.98
N ASN A 165 2.92 -1.71 -9.69
CA ASN A 165 1.81 -0.85 -9.28
C ASN A 165 2.03 0.60 -9.74
N THR A 166 3.27 1.09 -9.78
CA THR A 166 3.57 2.41 -10.36
C THR A 166 3.22 2.44 -11.85
N ALA A 167 3.61 1.42 -12.62
CA ALA A 167 3.27 1.31 -14.04
C ALA A 167 1.75 1.23 -14.27
N LEU A 168 1.03 0.47 -13.44
CA LEU A 168 -0.43 0.38 -13.50
C LEU A 168 -1.10 1.72 -13.16
N SER A 169 -0.60 2.45 -12.15
CA SER A 169 -1.09 3.78 -11.80
C SER A 169 -0.85 4.80 -12.92
N ILE A 170 0.30 4.74 -13.60
CA ILE A 170 0.56 5.55 -14.81
C ILE A 170 -0.47 5.21 -15.91
N ALA A 171 -0.76 3.93 -16.12
CA ALA A 171 -1.68 3.46 -17.17
C ALA A 171 -3.14 3.90 -16.97
N ARG A 172 -3.51 4.50 -15.82
CA ARG A 172 -4.88 4.98 -15.57
C ARG A 172 -5.24 6.26 -16.33
N THR A 173 -4.26 6.95 -16.90
CA THR A 173 -4.47 8.20 -17.65
C THR A 173 -4.03 8.06 -19.11
N ILE A 174 -4.66 8.78 -20.03
CA ILE A 174 -4.27 8.78 -21.44
C ILE A 174 -2.81 9.24 -21.66
N PRO A 175 -2.32 10.33 -21.01
CA PRO A 175 -0.91 10.70 -21.12
C PRO A 175 0.04 9.60 -20.60
N GLY A 176 -0.29 8.96 -19.49
CA GLY A 176 0.51 7.87 -18.95
C GLY A 176 0.53 6.62 -19.83
N GLN A 177 -0.60 6.26 -20.44
CA GLN A 177 -0.64 5.18 -21.43
C GLN A 177 0.24 5.48 -22.65
N ARG A 178 0.25 6.73 -23.13
CA ARG A 178 1.13 7.17 -24.22
C ARG A 178 2.60 7.06 -23.83
N PHE A 179 2.95 7.42 -22.60
CA PHE A 179 4.29 7.23 -22.05
C PHE A 179 4.70 5.75 -22.05
N LEU A 180 3.87 4.86 -21.48
CA LEU A 180 4.17 3.43 -21.42
C LEU A 180 4.27 2.78 -22.82
N LEU A 181 3.43 3.23 -23.76
CA LEU A 181 3.51 2.80 -25.16
C LEU A 181 4.82 3.26 -25.82
N ALA A 182 5.30 4.48 -25.51
CA ALA A 182 6.60 4.96 -25.99
C ALA A 182 7.76 4.13 -25.40
N GLU A 183 7.70 3.80 -24.11
CA GLU A 183 8.67 2.90 -23.47
C GLU A 183 8.68 1.51 -24.14
N ALA A 184 7.50 0.96 -24.45
CA ALA A 184 7.37 -0.30 -25.17
C ALA A 184 7.98 -0.24 -26.57
N LYS A 185 7.68 0.81 -27.35
CA LYS A 185 8.24 1.01 -28.70
C LYS A 185 9.75 1.16 -28.70
N ALA A 186 10.29 1.76 -27.65
CA ALA A 186 11.73 1.92 -27.46
C ALA A 186 12.42 0.68 -26.89
N GLY A 187 11.69 -0.42 -26.62
CA GLY A 187 12.25 -1.63 -26.01
C GLY A 187 12.67 -1.45 -24.55
N ARG A 188 12.19 -0.40 -23.87
CA ARG A 188 12.51 -0.08 -22.46
C ARG A 188 11.47 -0.60 -21.46
N LEU A 189 10.36 -1.16 -21.95
CA LEU A 189 9.38 -1.81 -21.08
C LEU A 189 9.98 -3.11 -20.52
N ARG A 190 10.26 -3.12 -19.22
CA ARG A 190 10.90 -4.27 -18.56
C ARG A 190 9.96 -5.49 -18.50
N PRO A 191 10.48 -6.73 -18.55
CA PRO A 191 9.67 -7.94 -18.55
C PRO A 191 8.67 -8.04 -17.38
N GLU A 192 9.05 -7.54 -16.21
CA GLU A 192 8.26 -7.64 -14.99
C GLU A 192 6.93 -6.86 -15.08
N VAL A 193 6.88 -5.79 -15.87
CA VAL A 193 5.68 -4.94 -16.05
C VAL A 193 4.93 -5.25 -17.35
N THR A 194 5.54 -5.96 -18.30
CA THR A 194 5.00 -6.20 -19.64
C THR A 194 3.60 -6.80 -19.64
N PHE A 195 3.34 -7.81 -18.79
CA PHE A 195 2.02 -8.44 -18.72
C PHE A 195 0.95 -7.47 -18.17
N ALA A 196 1.26 -6.78 -17.07
CA ALA A 196 0.35 -5.84 -16.41
C ALA A 196 0.03 -4.63 -17.33
N VAL A 197 1.08 -4.01 -17.87
CA VAL A 197 0.97 -2.88 -18.81
C VAL A 197 0.26 -3.31 -20.10
N GLY A 198 0.62 -4.46 -20.66
CA GLY A 198 -0.03 -5.00 -21.86
C GLY A 198 -1.54 -5.13 -21.69
N ASN A 199 -1.99 -5.77 -20.61
CA ASN A 199 -3.42 -5.89 -20.33
C ASN A 199 -4.11 -4.53 -20.10
N ALA A 200 -3.47 -3.62 -19.36
CA ALA A 200 -4.03 -2.28 -19.13
C ALA A 200 -4.21 -1.48 -20.43
N LEU A 201 -3.21 -1.51 -21.32
CA LEU A 201 -3.26 -0.78 -22.58
C LEU A 201 -4.17 -1.46 -23.61
N TYR A 202 -4.29 -2.78 -23.57
CA TYR A 202 -5.24 -3.53 -24.41
C TYR A 202 -6.69 -3.22 -24.04
N ALA A 203 -6.95 -2.84 -22.79
CA ALA A 203 -8.26 -2.42 -22.31
C ALA A 203 -8.50 -0.89 -22.45
N SER A 204 -7.58 -0.14 -23.09
CA SER A 204 -7.72 1.30 -23.24
C SER A 204 -9.00 1.69 -23.96
N ALA A 205 -9.64 2.76 -23.47
CA ALA A 205 -10.76 3.42 -24.14
C ALA A 205 -10.32 4.15 -25.43
N ASP A 206 -9.05 4.54 -25.53
CA ASP A 206 -8.45 5.12 -26.74
C ASP A 206 -8.08 4.01 -27.73
N LYS A 207 -8.77 3.98 -28.87
CA LYS A 207 -8.61 2.94 -29.89
C LYS A 207 -7.25 2.95 -30.57
N ASP A 208 -6.59 4.11 -30.70
CA ASP A 208 -5.25 4.20 -31.27
C ASP A 208 -4.22 3.61 -30.30
N ILE A 209 -4.33 3.93 -29.01
CA ILE A 209 -3.48 3.34 -27.96
C ILE A 209 -3.68 1.82 -27.93
N GLN A 210 -4.93 1.35 -27.91
CA GLN A 210 -5.25 -0.08 -27.91
C GLN A 210 -4.62 -0.81 -29.11
N ALA A 211 -4.79 -0.28 -30.33
CA ALA A 211 -4.26 -0.89 -31.54
C ALA A 211 -2.72 -0.94 -31.54
N ARG A 212 -2.07 0.18 -31.18
CA ARG A 212 -0.61 0.26 -31.10
C ARG A 212 -0.03 -0.63 -30.02
N ALA A 213 -0.70 -0.74 -28.87
CA ALA A 213 -0.29 -1.64 -27.82
C ALA A 213 -0.30 -3.09 -28.30
N LYS A 214 -1.39 -3.55 -28.95
CA LYS A 214 -1.48 -4.91 -29.52
C LYS A 214 -0.41 -5.20 -30.59
N ALA A 215 -0.02 -4.19 -31.35
CA ALA A 215 1.05 -4.31 -32.32
C ALA A 215 2.44 -4.45 -31.65
N THR A 216 2.68 -3.67 -30.59
CA THR A 216 4.02 -3.46 -30.00
C THR A 216 4.32 -4.40 -28.83
N ILE A 217 3.39 -4.54 -27.89
CA ILE A 217 3.55 -5.32 -26.66
C ILE A 217 3.10 -6.74 -26.94
N LYS A 218 3.93 -7.74 -26.63
CA LYS A 218 3.54 -9.16 -26.76
C LYS A 218 3.24 -9.71 -25.37
N LEU A 219 2.05 -10.28 -25.21
CA LEU A 219 1.70 -11.01 -23.99
C LEU A 219 2.47 -12.34 -23.94
N PRO A 220 2.73 -12.89 -22.75
CA PRO A 220 3.42 -14.17 -22.58
C PRO A 220 2.73 -15.28 -23.37
N THR A 221 3.50 -16.27 -23.82
CA THR A 221 3.00 -17.38 -24.61
C THR A 221 2.65 -18.60 -23.75
N THR A 222 1.68 -19.38 -24.22
CA THR A 222 1.27 -20.67 -23.66
C THR A 222 2.14 -21.84 -24.13
N ALA A 223 1.85 -23.04 -23.66
CA ALA A 223 2.56 -24.27 -24.05
C ALA A 223 2.61 -24.52 -25.57
N ASP A 224 1.62 -24.07 -26.32
CA ASP A 224 1.55 -24.17 -27.78
C ASP A 224 2.20 -22.96 -28.50
N SER A 225 3.02 -22.17 -27.79
CA SER A 225 3.72 -20.99 -28.30
C SER A 225 2.81 -19.88 -28.85
N LYS A 226 1.52 -19.91 -28.52
CA LYS A 226 0.57 -18.83 -28.85
C LYS A 226 0.56 -17.79 -27.74
N PRO A 227 0.41 -16.49 -28.05
CA PRO A 227 0.21 -15.46 -27.03
C PRO A 227 -1.05 -15.74 -26.21
N LEU A 228 -0.98 -15.45 -24.91
CA LEU A 228 -2.18 -15.42 -24.07
C LEU A 228 -3.19 -14.40 -24.63
N PRO A 229 -4.49 -14.75 -24.64
CA PRO A 229 -5.53 -13.76 -24.77
C PRO A 229 -5.43 -12.71 -23.65
N PRO A 230 -5.98 -11.51 -23.86
CA PRO A 230 -6.10 -10.52 -22.80
C PRO A 230 -6.91 -11.08 -21.62
N LEU A 231 -6.65 -10.58 -20.41
CA LEU A 231 -7.23 -11.10 -19.18
C LEU A 231 -8.77 -11.09 -19.17
N ASP A 232 -9.39 -10.07 -19.77
CA ASP A 232 -10.85 -9.96 -19.86
C ASP A 232 -11.46 -11.03 -20.80
N GLU A 233 -10.74 -11.42 -21.84
CA GLU A 233 -11.12 -12.52 -22.73
C GLU A 233 -10.96 -13.88 -22.02
N LEU A 234 -9.83 -14.09 -21.35
CA LEU A 234 -9.60 -15.30 -20.53
C LEU A 234 -10.71 -15.51 -19.51
N ALA A 235 -11.10 -14.45 -18.81
CA ALA A 235 -12.15 -14.51 -17.79
C ALA A 235 -13.53 -14.88 -18.35
N ARG A 236 -13.78 -14.72 -19.66
CA ARG A 236 -15.03 -15.15 -20.30
C ARG A 236 -15.03 -16.61 -20.76
N LEU A 237 -13.88 -17.29 -20.77
CA LEU A 237 -13.76 -18.68 -21.27
C LEU A 237 -14.39 -19.71 -20.33
N SER A 238 -15.25 -20.58 -20.84
CA SER A 238 -15.74 -21.72 -20.07
C SER A 238 -14.70 -22.84 -19.95
N GLY A 239 -14.69 -23.53 -18.81
CA GLY A 239 -13.80 -24.66 -18.55
C GLY A 239 -14.53 -25.83 -17.89
N SER A 240 -13.90 -27.00 -17.92
CA SER A 240 -14.34 -28.23 -17.27
C SER A 240 -13.65 -28.38 -15.91
N ALA A 241 -14.43 -28.34 -14.84
CA ALA A 241 -13.91 -28.48 -13.47
C ALA A 241 -13.26 -29.85 -13.21
N SER A 242 -13.73 -30.92 -13.86
CA SER A 242 -13.13 -32.26 -13.71
C SER A 242 -11.73 -32.34 -14.35
N LEU A 243 -11.58 -31.78 -15.56
CA LEU A 243 -10.27 -31.66 -16.21
C LEU A 243 -9.36 -30.70 -15.44
N GLY A 244 -9.91 -29.59 -14.96
CA GLY A 244 -9.20 -28.62 -14.14
C GLY A 244 -8.62 -29.22 -12.87
N LYS A 245 -9.39 -30.07 -12.19
CA LYS A 245 -8.92 -30.82 -11.02
C LYS A 245 -7.74 -31.73 -11.40
N ALA A 246 -7.87 -32.50 -12.48
CA ALA A 246 -6.77 -33.37 -12.91
C ALA A 246 -5.50 -32.56 -13.23
N LEU A 247 -5.63 -31.45 -13.94
CA LEU A 247 -4.52 -30.56 -14.29
C LEU A 247 -3.87 -29.93 -13.05
N PHE A 248 -4.66 -29.49 -12.07
CA PHE A 248 -4.18 -28.91 -10.81
C PHE A 248 -3.22 -29.86 -10.06
N PHE A 249 -3.55 -31.15 -10.01
CA PHE A 249 -2.74 -32.17 -9.34
C PHE A 249 -1.62 -32.76 -10.19
N THR A 250 -1.56 -32.44 -11.50
CA THR A 250 -0.59 -33.00 -12.44
C THR A 250 0.20 -31.90 -13.16
N LYS A 251 -0.20 -31.57 -14.39
CA LYS A 251 0.50 -30.71 -15.35
C LYS A 251 0.66 -29.26 -14.86
N GLY A 252 -0.34 -28.73 -14.16
CA GLY A 252 -0.30 -27.38 -13.60
C GLY A 252 0.60 -27.26 -12.37
N THR A 253 1.00 -28.38 -11.76
CA THR A 253 1.87 -28.46 -10.58
C THR A 253 1.38 -27.69 -9.35
N CYS A 254 0.13 -27.21 -9.34
CA CYS A 254 -0.43 -26.37 -8.30
C CYS A 254 -0.40 -27.06 -6.93
N ALA A 255 -0.69 -28.37 -6.91
CA ALA A 255 -0.67 -29.18 -5.70
C ALA A 255 0.74 -29.38 -5.08
N LYS A 256 1.83 -29.01 -5.80
CA LYS A 256 3.17 -29.00 -5.23
C LYS A 256 3.37 -27.89 -4.20
N CYS A 257 2.52 -26.87 -4.21
CA CYS A 257 2.61 -25.73 -3.28
C CYS A 257 1.31 -25.45 -2.53
N HIS A 258 0.16 -25.83 -3.06
CA HIS A 258 -1.14 -25.49 -2.49
C HIS A 258 -1.94 -26.72 -2.05
N LYS A 259 -2.61 -26.61 -0.89
CA LYS A 259 -3.55 -27.62 -0.41
C LYS A 259 -4.99 -27.36 -0.87
N VAL A 260 -5.70 -28.43 -1.22
CA VAL A 260 -7.17 -28.48 -1.35
C VAL A 260 -7.67 -29.65 -0.52
N GLY A 261 -8.43 -29.35 0.54
CA GLY A 261 -8.63 -30.31 1.63
C GLY A 261 -7.29 -30.75 2.20
N ASP A 262 -7.09 -32.07 2.30
CA ASP A 262 -5.84 -32.67 2.78
C ASP A 262 -4.83 -33.00 1.67
N GLN A 263 -5.15 -32.70 0.41
CA GLN A 263 -4.30 -33.02 -0.73
C GLN A 263 -3.41 -31.84 -1.13
N GLY A 264 -2.11 -32.08 -1.31
CA GLY A 264 -1.12 -31.09 -1.75
C GLY A 264 -0.05 -30.80 -0.69
N LYS A 265 0.70 -29.72 -0.88
CA LYS A 265 1.70 -29.23 0.09
C LYS A 265 1.31 -27.85 0.64
N GLU A 266 1.87 -27.52 1.80
CA GLU A 266 1.61 -26.27 2.52
C GLU A 266 2.79 -25.30 2.36
N VAL A 267 3.02 -24.85 1.12
CA VAL A 267 4.01 -23.81 0.80
C VAL A 267 3.29 -22.49 0.55
N GLY A 268 2.32 -22.49 -0.35
CA GLY A 268 1.41 -21.38 -0.61
C GLY A 268 0.08 -21.51 0.15
N PRO A 269 -0.82 -20.51 0.02
CA PRO A 269 -2.09 -20.49 0.72
C PRO A 269 -2.98 -21.68 0.35
N ALA A 270 -3.76 -22.17 1.32
CA ALA A 270 -4.77 -23.19 1.07
C ALA A 270 -5.86 -22.65 0.11
N LEU A 271 -6.25 -23.47 -0.87
CA LEU A 271 -7.17 -23.08 -1.94
C LEU A 271 -8.57 -23.68 -1.82
N SER A 272 -8.86 -24.41 -0.72
CA SER A 272 -10.16 -25.08 -0.49
C SER A 272 -11.38 -24.17 -0.58
N GLU A 273 -11.22 -22.87 -0.38
CA GLU A 273 -12.30 -21.87 -0.43
C GLU A 273 -12.02 -20.72 -1.42
N ILE A 274 -11.04 -20.89 -2.32
CA ILE A 274 -10.58 -19.79 -3.17
C ILE A 274 -11.66 -19.27 -4.12
N GLY A 275 -12.59 -20.13 -4.54
CA GLY A 275 -13.71 -19.77 -5.40
C GLY A 275 -14.70 -18.80 -4.74
N THR A 276 -14.77 -18.78 -3.41
CA THR A 276 -15.53 -17.78 -2.66
C THR A 276 -14.77 -16.44 -2.56
N LYS A 277 -13.43 -16.49 -2.50
CA LYS A 277 -12.59 -15.33 -2.22
C LYS A 277 -12.22 -14.51 -3.47
N LEU A 278 -11.97 -15.17 -4.60
CA LEU A 278 -11.44 -14.52 -5.81
C LEU A 278 -12.38 -14.62 -7.00
N SER A 279 -12.51 -13.52 -7.74
CA SER A 279 -13.16 -13.51 -9.05
C SER A 279 -12.37 -14.35 -10.05
N LYS A 280 -12.96 -14.60 -11.23
CA LYS A 280 -12.32 -15.39 -12.27
C LYS A 280 -11.09 -14.67 -12.85
N GLU A 281 -11.19 -13.36 -13.03
CA GLU A 281 -10.09 -12.47 -13.42
C GLU A 281 -8.96 -12.55 -12.38
N ALA A 282 -9.28 -12.46 -11.09
CA ALA A 282 -8.30 -12.53 -10.02
C ALA A 282 -7.59 -13.89 -9.95
N LEU A 283 -8.30 -15.00 -10.22
CA LEU A 283 -7.70 -16.33 -10.34
C LEU A 283 -6.71 -16.41 -11.51
N PHE A 284 -7.09 -15.92 -12.69
CA PHE A 284 -6.18 -15.86 -13.84
C PHE A 284 -4.97 -14.97 -13.55
N THR A 285 -5.16 -13.78 -12.97
CA THR A 285 -4.05 -12.91 -12.57
C THR A 285 -3.11 -13.62 -11.61
N SER A 286 -3.65 -14.31 -10.59
CA SER A 286 -2.82 -15.06 -9.63
C SER A 286 -2.00 -16.18 -10.29
N MET A 287 -2.51 -16.78 -11.38
CA MET A 287 -1.79 -17.82 -12.12
C MET A 287 -0.77 -17.27 -13.12
N LEU A 288 -1.05 -16.12 -13.73
CA LEU A 288 -0.27 -15.56 -14.85
C LEU A 288 0.73 -14.46 -14.41
N ASP A 289 0.43 -13.80 -13.29
CA ASP A 289 1.30 -12.86 -12.59
C ASP A 289 1.12 -13.06 -11.08
N PRO A 290 1.66 -14.15 -10.51
CA PRO A 290 1.53 -14.43 -9.07
C PRO A 290 2.17 -13.37 -8.18
N SER A 291 2.98 -12.49 -8.75
CA SER A 291 3.64 -11.39 -8.05
C SER A 291 2.81 -10.08 -8.11
N ALA A 292 1.68 -10.05 -8.83
CA ALA A 292 0.78 -8.89 -8.89
C ALA A 292 0.07 -8.62 -7.55
N GLY A 293 -0.17 -9.66 -6.76
CA GLY A 293 -0.75 -9.58 -5.43
C GLY A 293 -0.31 -10.78 -4.59
N VAL A 294 0.65 -10.56 -3.69
CA VAL A 294 1.10 -11.59 -2.76
C VAL A 294 0.28 -11.46 -1.47
N SER A 295 -0.34 -12.56 -1.04
CA SER A 295 -1.15 -12.56 0.18
C SER A 295 -0.28 -12.32 1.41
N HIS A 296 -0.86 -11.66 2.40
CA HIS A 296 -0.20 -11.48 3.70
C HIS A 296 0.19 -12.83 4.31
N ASN A 297 1.38 -12.90 4.91
CA ASN A 297 2.06 -14.10 5.41
C ASN A 297 2.64 -15.02 4.31
N TYR A 298 2.59 -14.63 3.05
CA TYR A 298 3.20 -15.35 1.93
C TYR A 298 4.21 -14.48 1.16
N GLU A 299 4.60 -13.35 1.74
CA GLU A 299 5.66 -12.49 1.22
C GLU A 299 6.97 -13.26 1.15
N THR A 300 7.65 -13.16 0.00
CA THR A 300 8.92 -13.82 -0.22
C THR A 300 10.06 -12.93 0.21
N TYR A 301 10.95 -13.49 1.02
CA TYR A 301 12.15 -12.86 1.52
C TYR A 301 13.38 -13.59 1.00
N SER A 302 14.46 -12.84 0.84
CA SER A 302 15.80 -13.39 0.66
C SER A 302 16.64 -13.05 1.88
N ILE A 303 17.34 -14.06 2.41
CA ILE A 303 18.38 -13.92 3.42
C ILE A 303 19.72 -14.14 2.72
N VAL A 304 20.62 -13.16 2.88
CA VAL A 304 22.04 -13.28 2.56
C VAL A 304 22.76 -13.54 3.88
N THR A 305 23.48 -14.65 3.98
CA THR A 305 24.27 -14.96 5.18
C THR A 305 25.63 -14.26 5.13
N LEU A 306 26.28 -14.07 6.29
CA LEU A 306 27.65 -13.55 6.38
C LEU A 306 28.67 -14.42 5.62
N THR A 307 28.32 -15.67 5.32
CA THR A 307 29.12 -16.60 4.51
C THR A 307 28.82 -16.51 3.00
N GLY A 308 27.93 -15.60 2.59
CA GLY A 308 27.56 -15.36 1.19
C GLY A 308 26.49 -16.31 0.63
N ASN A 309 25.87 -17.17 1.45
CA ASN A 309 24.78 -18.02 0.99
C ASN A 309 23.49 -17.22 0.86
N ILE A 310 22.74 -17.46 -0.22
CA ILE A 310 21.45 -16.82 -0.45
C ILE A 310 20.36 -17.87 -0.31
N VAL A 311 19.38 -17.61 0.55
CA VAL A 311 18.20 -18.46 0.72
C VAL A 311 16.95 -17.61 0.54
N THR A 312 16.07 -18.07 -0.35
CA THR A 312 14.81 -17.40 -0.66
C THR A 312 13.64 -18.29 -0.25
N GLY A 313 12.63 -17.70 0.38
CA GLY A 313 11.44 -18.41 0.83
C GLY A 313 10.41 -17.50 1.48
N ILE A 314 9.33 -18.10 1.96
CA ILE A 314 8.29 -17.40 2.72
C ILE A 314 8.75 -17.32 4.18
N LYS A 315 8.69 -16.12 4.77
CA LYS A 315 9.02 -15.93 6.19
C LYS A 315 7.87 -16.45 7.05
N ILE A 316 8.06 -17.62 7.66
CA ILE A 316 7.02 -18.28 8.47
C ILE A 316 7.17 -18.02 9.97
N ASN A 317 8.35 -17.59 10.41
CA ASN A 317 8.61 -17.18 11.80
C ASN A 317 9.75 -16.15 11.85
N GLU A 318 9.64 -15.21 12.78
CA GLU A 318 10.68 -14.23 13.09
C GLU A 318 10.63 -13.90 14.59
N THR A 319 11.78 -13.99 15.25
CA THR A 319 12.01 -13.56 16.63
C THR A 319 13.22 -12.64 16.69
N ASP A 320 13.55 -12.14 17.87
CA ASP A 320 14.75 -11.32 18.09
C ASP A 320 16.06 -12.09 17.80
N ASP A 321 16.05 -13.42 17.87
CA ASP A 321 17.25 -14.26 17.72
C ASP A 321 17.33 -15.01 16.38
N GLU A 322 16.19 -15.30 15.76
CA GLU A 322 16.13 -16.18 14.59
C GLU A 322 15.05 -15.82 13.57
N VAL A 323 15.30 -16.20 12.32
CA VAL A 323 14.36 -16.08 11.21
C VAL A 323 14.24 -17.45 10.53
N THR A 324 13.00 -17.89 10.29
CA THR A 324 12.73 -19.14 9.58
C THR A 324 12.06 -18.86 8.23
N LEU A 325 12.68 -19.34 7.15
CA LEU A 325 12.11 -19.31 5.80
C LEU A 325 11.66 -20.71 5.38
N ARG A 326 10.45 -20.81 4.80
CA ARG A 326 9.99 -21.98 4.05
C ARG A 326 10.36 -21.84 2.58
N THR A 327 11.18 -22.73 2.06
CA THR A 327 11.61 -22.70 0.65
C THR A 327 10.52 -23.25 -0.28
N ALA A 328 10.72 -23.11 -1.60
CA ALA A 328 9.79 -23.60 -2.62
C ALA A 328 9.60 -25.14 -2.56
N GLU A 329 10.57 -25.87 -2.02
CA GLU A 329 10.50 -27.32 -1.82
C GLU A 329 9.59 -27.71 -0.64
N GLY A 330 9.21 -26.74 0.19
CA GLY A 330 8.53 -26.92 1.47
C GLY A 330 9.47 -27.27 2.61
N ILE A 331 10.73 -26.84 2.53
CA ILE A 331 11.74 -27.08 3.57
C ILE A 331 11.86 -25.81 4.42
N ASP A 332 11.73 -25.97 5.73
CA ASP A 332 11.92 -24.89 6.69
C ASP A 332 13.41 -24.78 7.04
N LYS A 333 13.97 -23.58 6.87
CA LYS A 333 15.36 -23.26 7.19
C LYS A 333 15.40 -22.11 8.18
N THR A 334 16.02 -22.35 9.33
CA THR A 334 16.16 -21.37 10.41
C THR A 334 17.58 -20.80 10.45
N PHE A 335 17.67 -19.49 10.55
CA PHE A 335 18.93 -18.73 10.59
C PHE A 335 18.97 -17.91 11.86
N LYS A 336 20.09 -17.97 12.59
CA LYS A 336 20.35 -17.02 13.69
C LYS A 336 20.57 -15.64 13.10
N ARG A 337 19.99 -14.59 13.68
CA ARG A 337 20.17 -13.21 13.20
C ARG A 337 21.64 -12.81 13.13
N SER A 338 22.46 -13.28 14.06
CA SER A 338 23.92 -13.07 14.07
C SER A 338 24.67 -13.68 12.87
N THR A 339 24.02 -14.50 12.05
CA THR A 339 24.59 -15.10 10.83
C THR A 339 24.06 -14.46 9.54
N ILE A 340 23.10 -13.54 9.66
CA ILE A 340 22.46 -12.84 8.54
C ILE A 340 23.21 -11.54 8.28
N ASP A 341 23.55 -11.31 7.03
CA ASP A 341 24.09 -10.03 6.53
C ASP A 341 22.93 -9.10 6.13
N GLU A 342 22.08 -9.57 5.22
CA GLU A 342 20.91 -8.83 4.72
C GLU A 342 19.68 -9.74 4.74
N ILE A 343 18.53 -9.18 5.13
CA ILE A 343 17.21 -9.77 4.91
C ILE A 343 16.32 -8.71 4.26
N PHE A 344 15.70 -9.06 3.14
CA PHE A 344 14.82 -8.13 2.42
C PHE A 344 13.70 -8.85 1.70
N GLN A 345 12.56 -8.18 1.56
CA GLN A 345 11.43 -8.66 0.78
C GLN A 345 11.70 -8.44 -0.73
N THR A 346 11.54 -9.49 -1.53
CA THR A 346 11.90 -9.44 -2.97
C THR A 346 10.82 -8.77 -3.83
N GLY A 347 9.56 -8.81 -3.38
CA GLY A 347 8.39 -8.43 -4.19
C GLY A 347 8.06 -9.43 -5.31
N VAL A 348 8.78 -10.55 -5.40
CA VAL A 348 8.54 -11.63 -6.34
C VAL A 348 7.98 -12.82 -5.58
N SER A 349 6.82 -13.32 -5.99
CA SER A 349 6.18 -14.49 -5.41
C SER A 349 7.05 -15.75 -5.58
N LEU A 350 7.01 -16.63 -4.58
CA LEU A 350 7.59 -17.97 -4.66
C LEU A 350 6.85 -18.87 -5.67
N MET A 351 5.62 -18.52 -6.06
CA MET A 351 4.88 -19.20 -7.12
C MET A 351 5.50 -18.88 -8.50
N PRO A 352 5.74 -19.89 -9.36
CA PRO A 352 6.35 -19.66 -10.67
C PRO A 352 5.53 -18.71 -11.55
N ALA A 353 6.19 -17.71 -12.16
CA ALA A 353 5.55 -16.72 -13.01
C ALA A 353 5.34 -17.18 -14.47
N ASP A 354 5.72 -18.42 -14.79
CA ASP A 354 5.71 -18.97 -16.13
C ASP A 354 4.86 -20.25 -16.27
N LEU A 355 3.93 -20.48 -15.34
CA LEU A 355 3.02 -21.64 -15.37
C LEU A 355 2.21 -21.75 -16.67
N GLN A 356 1.91 -20.63 -17.33
CA GLN A 356 1.30 -20.61 -18.66
C GLN A 356 2.11 -21.37 -19.70
N ARG A 357 3.44 -21.47 -19.56
CA ARG A 357 4.27 -22.23 -20.51
C ARG A 357 4.01 -23.73 -20.44
N LEU A 358 3.44 -24.20 -19.35
CA LEU A 358 3.06 -25.59 -19.18
C LEU A 358 1.67 -25.87 -19.71
N LEU A 359 0.80 -24.86 -19.86
CA LEU A 359 -0.63 -25.03 -20.08
C LEU A 359 -1.09 -24.33 -21.37
N SER A 360 -2.01 -24.94 -22.09
CA SER A 360 -2.78 -24.24 -23.14
C SER A 360 -3.80 -23.29 -22.52
N VAL A 361 -4.32 -22.35 -23.33
CA VAL A 361 -5.40 -21.44 -22.91
C VAL A 361 -6.61 -22.20 -22.35
N LYS A 362 -6.98 -23.31 -22.98
CA LYS A 362 -8.11 -24.15 -22.54
C LYS A 362 -7.82 -24.82 -21.19
N GLU A 363 -6.61 -25.32 -20.99
CA GLU A 363 -6.20 -25.94 -19.72
C GLU A 363 -6.16 -24.93 -18.57
N LEU A 364 -5.72 -23.70 -18.84
CA LEU A 364 -5.81 -22.60 -17.88
C LEU A 364 -7.28 -22.33 -17.47
N ALA A 365 -8.18 -22.26 -18.46
CA ALA A 365 -9.61 -22.09 -18.21
C ALA A 365 -10.22 -23.26 -17.43
N ASP A 366 -9.78 -24.48 -17.68
CA ASP A 366 -10.21 -25.68 -16.94
C ASP A 366 -9.77 -25.62 -15.47
N ILE A 367 -8.51 -25.28 -15.18
CA ILE A 367 -8.02 -25.10 -13.80
C ILE A 367 -8.84 -24.03 -13.08
N VAL A 368 -9.05 -22.87 -13.71
CA VAL A 368 -9.85 -21.80 -13.12
C VAL A 368 -11.29 -22.26 -12.88
N ALA A 369 -11.90 -23.02 -13.79
CA ALA A 369 -13.22 -23.61 -13.58
C ALA A 369 -13.27 -24.52 -12.35
N TYR A 370 -12.23 -25.34 -12.13
CA TYR A 370 -12.10 -26.14 -10.90
C TYR A 370 -11.97 -25.26 -9.65
N LEU A 371 -11.07 -24.28 -9.63
CA LEU A 371 -10.88 -23.38 -8.49
C LEU A 371 -12.17 -22.64 -8.11
N ARG A 372 -13.01 -22.29 -9.10
CA ARG A 372 -14.32 -21.67 -8.87
C ARG A 372 -15.33 -22.59 -8.17
N THR A 373 -15.14 -23.91 -8.22
CA THR A 373 -15.97 -24.87 -7.46
C THR A 373 -15.56 -25.01 -5.99
N LEU A 374 -14.38 -24.49 -5.62
CA LEU A 374 -13.85 -24.55 -4.27
C LEU A 374 -14.42 -23.41 -3.43
N THR A 375 -15.67 -23.56 -2.99
CA THR A 375 -16.37 -22.57 -2.17
C THR A 375 -16.46 -23.02 -0.72
N LYS A 376 -16.62 -22.06 0.19
CA LYS A 376 -16.95 -22.34 1.60
C LYS A 376 -18.17 -23.26 1.66
N LYS A 377 -18.05 -24.34 2.43
CA LYS A 377 -19.14 -25.29 2.68
C LYS A 377 -20.11 -24.76 3.73
#